data_AF-A0AAJ0VMI3-F1
#
_entry.id   AF-A0AAJ0VMI3-F1
#
_cell.length_a   1.000
_cell.length_b   1.000
_cell.length_c   1.000
_cell.angle_alpha   90.00
_cell.angle_beta   90.00
_cell.angle_gamma   90.00
#
_symmetry.space_group_name_H-M   'P 1'
#
loop_
_entity.id
_entity.type
_entity.pdbx_description
1 polymer ?
#
loop_
_entity_poly.entity_id
_entity_poly.type
_entity_poly.pdbx_seq_one_letter_code
_entity_poly.pdbx_strand_id
1 'polypeptide(L)'
;MADAEDLVDGDVSVQPDTYLMASNQYLHLSTRVVADSGGKTFLKFIEENNIFASQGKPLTIRGLGRSNGKGTAGADRSIIYRRDPSCIQMKCDDVTFLAAQPVGVDIKVPGHYKYQGVWLKRVDSLRYLDHV
;
A
#
# COMPACT_ATOMS: atom_id res chain seq x y z
N MET A 1 1.89 21.60 -3.50
CA MET A 1 1.85 21.01 -2.14
C MET A 1 0.66 21.50 -1.31
N ALA A 2 -0.12 22.50 -1.76
CA ALA A 2 -1.29 23.00 -1.01
C ALA A 2 -2.53 22.08 -1.08
N ASP A 3 -2.71 21.25 -2.11
CA ASP A 3 -3.93 20.45 -2.28
C ASP A 3 -4.01 19.16 -1.41
N ALA A 4 -3.01 18.90 -0.57
CA ALA A 4 -2.94 17.66 0.22
C ALA A 4 -3.61 17.78 1.60
N GLU A 5 -3.63 18.97 2.18
CA GLU A 5 -4.15 19.21 3.53
C GLU A 5 -5.66 19.50 3.50
N ASP A 6 -6.14 20.29 2.53
CA ASP A 6 -7.54 20.78 2.50
C ASP A 6 -8.62 19.73 2.17
N LEU A 7 -8.25 18.53 1.68
CA LEU A 7 -9.21 17.51 1.24
C LEU A 7 -9.41 16.34 2.23
N VAL A 8 -8.47 16.13 3.15
CA VAL A 8 -8.60 15.10 4.20
C VAL A 8 -9.32 15.65 5.42
N ASP A 9 -9.37 16.97 5.57
CA ASP A 9 -9.87 17.66 6.76
C ASP A 9 -11.41 17.73 6.75
N GLY A 10 -12.05 16.61 7.07
CA GLY A 10 -13.48 16.55 7.38
C GLY A 10 -14.18 15.24 7.02
N ASP A 11 -13.77 14.55 5.95
CA ASP A 11 -14.37 13.29 5.53
C ASP A 11 -13.57 12.08 6.04
N VAL A 12 -13.97 11.58 7.21
CA VAL A 12 -13.38 10.37 7.82
C VAL A 12 -13.49 9.11 6.94
N SER A 13 -14.40 9.08 5.96
CA SER A 13 -14.58 7.91 5.09
C SER A 13 -13.42 7.73 4.09
N VAL A 14 -12.68 8.81 3.80
CA VAL A 14 -11.53 8.79 2.89
C VAL A 14 -10.18 8.98 3.59
N GLN A 15 -10.19 9.16 4.91
CA GLN A 15 -8.97 9.33 5.69
C GLN A 15 -8.04 8.11 5.53
N PRO A 16 -6.80 8.29 5.04
CA PRO A 16 -5.93 7.17 4.74
C PRO A 16 -5.52 6.41 6.01
N ASP A 17 -5.33 5.10 5.85
CA ASP A 17 -4.88 4.19 6.92
C ASP A 17 -3.69 3.31 6.49
N THR A 18 -3.30 3.38 5.23
CA THR A 18 -2.24 2.56 4.66
C THR A 18 -1.29 3.42 3.84
N TYR A 19 0.00 3.34 4.17
CA TYR A 19 1.09 3.97 3.44
C TYR A 19 2.04 2.92 2.87
N LEU A 20 2.28 2.98 1.58
CA LEU A 20 3.21 2.15 0.84
C LEU A 20 4.40 3.00 0.40
N MET A 21 5.61 2.56 0.72
CA MET A 21 6.83 3.20 0.27
C MET A 21 7.71 2.22 -0.51
N ALA A 22 8.61 2.75 -1.32
CA ALA A 22 9.65 1.98 -1.97
C ALA A 22 10.45 1.18 -0.93
N SER A 23 10.77 -0.07 -1.26
CA SER A 23 11.33 -1.04 -0.31
C SER A 23 12.74 -0.66 0.17
N ASN A 24 13.51 0.04 -0.66
CA ASN A 24 14.81 0.61 -0.31
C ASN A 24 14.68 1.69 0.78
N GLN A 25 13.70 2.59 0.67
CA GLN A 25 13.41 3.61 1.68
C GLN A 25 12.90 2.97 2.98
N TYR A 26 11.99 1.99 2.86
CA TYR A 26 11.49 1.24 4.01
C TYR A 26 12.62 0.56 4.78
N LEU A 27 13.50 -0.14 4.06
CA LEU A 27 14.65 -0.82 4.66
C LEU A 27 15.56 0.20 5.35
N HIS A 28 15.90 1.30 4.69
CA HIS A 28 16.75 2.35 5.24
C HIS A 28 16.20 2.93 6.56
N LEU A 29 14.88 3.18 6.63
CA LEU A 29 14.22 3.68 7.84
C LEU A 29 14.10 2.62 8.94
N SER A 30 13.96 1.34 8.55
CA SER A 30 13.87 0.22 9.48
C SER A 30 15.20 -0.13 10.14
N THR A 31 16.35 0.14 9.50
CA THR A 31 17.67 -0.18 10.04
C THR A 31 18.32 0.99 10.77
N ARG A 32 17.89 2.21 10.49
CA ARG A 32 18.44 3.41 11.14
C ARG A 32 17.86 3.54 12.54
N VAL A 33 18.73 3.51 13.55
CA VAL A 33 18.35 3.76 14.94
C VAL A 33 18.28 5.27 15.19
N VAL A 34 17.27 5.71 15.95
CA VAL A 34 17.16 7.09 16.41
C VAL A 34 18.02 7.23 17.68
N ALA A 35 18.94 8.20 17.69
CA ALA A 35 19.73 8.51 18.88
C ALA A 35 18.80 8.83 20.06
N ASP A 36 19.17 8.42 21.27
CA ASP A 36 18.44 8.70 22.52
C ASP A 36 16.98 8.19 22.58
N SER A 37 16.58 7.31 21.65
CA SER A 37 15.21 6.76 21.56
C SER A 37 14.99 5.43 22.31
N GLY A 38 15.99 4.95 23.04
CA GLY A 38 15.96 3.62 23.64
C GLY A 38 16.09 2.48 22.62
N GLY A 39 16.82 2.71 21.52
CA GLY A 39 17.08 1.69 20.49
C GLY A 39 15.95 1.51 19.46
N LYS A 40 15.00 2.44 19.39
CA LYS A 40 13.95 2.43 18.37
C LYS A 40 14.52 2.80 17.00
N THR A 41 13.97 2.18 15.96
CA THR A 41 14.27 2.52 14.58
C THR A 41 13.51 3.77 14.17
N PHE A 42 14.00 4.50 13.17
CA PHE A 42 13.32 5.68 12.63
C PHE A 42 11.89 5.35 12.19
N LEU A 43 11.70 4.20 11.55
CA LEU A 43 10.38 3.74 11.16
C LEU A 43 9.43 3.63 12.36
N LYS A 44 9.86 2.95 13.43
CA LYS A 44 9.04 2.77 14.63
C LYS A 44 8.74 4.10 15.33
N PHE A 45 9.71 5.01 15.35
CA PHE A 45 9.50 6.35 15.89
C PHE A 45 8.43 7.11 15.09
N ILE A 46 8.45 7.06 13.75
CA ILE A 46 7.45 7.71 12.89
C ILE A 46 6.07 7.05 13.07
N GLU A 47 6.00 5.72 13.17
CA GLU A 47 4.75 4.99 13.40
C GLU A 47 4.06 5.40 14.71
N GLU A 48 4.83 5.66 15.76
CA GLU A 48 4.31 6.07 17.08
C GLU A 48 3.97 7.56 17.18
N ASN A 49 4.68 8.44 16.46
CA ASN A 49 4.62 9.90 16.66
C ASN A 49 3.94 10.68 15.52
N ASN A 50 3.37 10.01 14.52
CA ASN A 50 2.66 10.69 13.44
C ASN A 50 1.28 11.22 13.88
N ILE A 51 0.70 12.13 13.08
CA ILE A 51 -0.59 12.75 13.35
C ILE A 51 -1.76 11.76 13.39
N PHE A 52 -1.67 10.64 12.67
CA PHE A 52 -2.71 9.61 12.70
C PHE A 52 -2.68 8.84 14.02
N ALA A 53 -1.48 8.55 14.55
CA ALA A 53 -1.28 7.93 15.85
C ALA A 53 -1.79 8.82 16.99
N SER A 54 -1.55 10.14 16.94
CA SER A 54 -2.09 11.08 17.94
C SER A 54 -3.62 11.18 17.90
N GLN A 55 -4.24 10.94 16.74
CA GLN A 55 -5.69 10.83 16.56
C GLN A 55 -6.26 9.43 16.91
N GLY A 56 -5.45 8.49 17.38
CA GLY A 56 -5.87 7.12 17.70
C GLY A 56 -6.19 6.24 16.49
N LYS A 57 -5.76 6.65 15.29
CA LYS A 57 -5.99 5.95 14.02
C LYS A 57 -4.66 5.49 13.45
N PRO A 58 -4.10 4.36 13.89
CA PRO A 58 -2.73 3.98 13.51
C PRO A 58 -2.59 3.80 11.98
N LEU A 59 -1.59 4.47 11.41
CA LEU A 59 -1.22 4.35 9.99
C LEU A 59 -0.36 3.10 9.77
N THR A 60 -0.79 2.21 8.87
CA THR A 60 -0.03 1.01 8.51
C THR A 60 1.01 1.34 7.44
N ILE A 61 2.30 1.27 7.78
CA ILE A 61 3.41 1.55 6.85
C ILE A 61 4.00 0.24 6.30
N ARG A 62 4.14 0.11 4.97
CA ARG A 62 4.70 -1.09 4.32
C ARG A 62 5.68 -0.75 3.20
N GLY A 63 6.70 -1.59 3.06
CA GLY A 63 7.59 -1.57 1.90
C GLY A 63 6.98 -2.29 0.68
N LEU A 64 7.13 -1.70 -0.50
CA LEU A 64 6.68 -2.23 -1.78
C LEU A 64 7.82 -2.16 -2.81
N GLY A 65 8.39 -3.30 -3.19
CA GLY A 65 9.49 -3.32 -4.17
C GLY A 65 9.08 -2.80 -5.56
N ARG A 66 7.79 -2.90 -5.90
CA ARG A 66 7.25 -2.37 -7.16
C ARG A 66 7.21 -0.84 -7.21
N SER A 67 7.48 -0.15 -6.11
CA SER A 67 7.55 1.31 -6.04
C SER A 67 8.94 1.88 -6.34
N ASN A 68 9.98 1.04 -6.34
CA ASN A 68 11.35 1.50 -6.55
C ASN A 68 11.52 1.99 -7.99
N GLY A 69 12.02 3.21 -8.16
CA GLY A 69 12.26 3.82 -9.48
C GLY A 69 11.04 3.93 -10.40
N LYS A 70 9.81 3.95 -9.84
CA LYS A 70 8.56 4.05 -10.61
C LYS A 70 7.97 5.46 -10.67
N GLY A 71 8.62 6.40 -10.00
CA GLY A 71 8.32 7.82 -10.09
C GLY A 71 8.91 8.46 -11.34
N THR A 72 8.56 9.74 -11.51
CA THR A 72 9.11 10.62 -12.53
C THR A 72 10.65 10.65 -12.43
N ALA A 73 11.33 10.64 -13.58
CA ALA A 73 12.79 10.61 -13.67
C ALA A 73 13.49 9.42 -12.95
N GLY A 74 12.77 8.32 -12.70
CA GLY A 74 13.35 7.14 -12.05
C GLY A 74 13.42 7.25 -10.52
N ALA A 75 12.66 8.18 -9.93
CA ALA A 75 12.54 8.30 -8.50
C ALA A 75 11.71 7.17 -7.88
N ASP A 76 11.86 6.99 -6.57
CA ASP A 76 11.00 6.12 -5.79
C ASP A 76 9.59 6.72 -5.65
N ARG A 77 8.55 5.87 -5.70
CA ARG A 77 7.15 6.29 -5.55
C ARG A 77 6.55 5.82 -4.23
N SER A 78 5.99 6.72 -3.44
CA SER A 78 5.12 6.36 -2.33
C SER A 78 3.65 6.51 -2.69
N ILE A 79 2.80 5.74 -1.99
CA ILE A 79 1.36 5.73 -2.18
C ILE A 79 0.72 5.72 -0.80
N ILE A 80 -0.26 6.59 -0.58
CA ILE A 80 -1.07 6.60 0.63
C ILE A 80 -2.53 6.43 0.22
N TYR A 81 -3.26 5.57 0.93
CA TYR A 81 -4.66 5.30 0.60
C TYR A 81 -5.48 4.82 1.80
N ARG A 82 -6.80 4.91 1.65
CA ARG A 82 -7.80 4.26 2.53
C ARG A 82 -8.02 2.82 2.11
N ARG A 83 -7.66 1.84 2.94
CA ARG A 83 -7.89 0.42 2.67
C ARG A 83 -9.31 0.02 3.07
N ASP A 84 -10.28 0.48 2.29
CA ASP A 84 -11.70 0.20 2.49
C ASP A 84 -12.37 -0.19 1.16
N PRO A 85 -13.19 -1.27 1.09
CA PRO A 85 -13.90 -1.65 -0.13
C PRO A 85 -14.83 -0.57 -0.70
N SER A 86 -15.28 0.40 0.10
CA SER A 86 -16.01 1.58 -0.37
C SER A 86 -15.13 2.55 -1.17
N CYS A 87 -13.81 2.52 -0.96
CA CYS A 87 -12.83 3.40 -1.57
C CYS A 87 -12.03 2.71 -2.68
N ILE A 88 -11.53 1.51 -2.42
CA ILE A 88 -10.69 0.72 -3.33
C ILE A 88 -11.03 -0.76 -3.21
N GLN A 89 -11.18 -1.44 -4.35
CA GLN A 89 -11.52 -2.86 -4.37
C GLN A 89 -10.80 -3.57 -5.51
N MET A 90 -10.14 -4.68 -5.20
CA MET A 90 -9.69 -5.63 -6.21
C MET A 90 -10.91 -6.42 -6.70
N LYS A 91 -11.24 -6.31 -7.99
CA LYS A 91 -12.30 -7.09 -8.62
C LYS A 91 -11.70 -8.33 -9.28
N CYS A 92 -11.82 -9.44 -8.58
CA CYS A 92 -11.36 -10.76 -9.01
C CYS A 92 -12.33 -11.80 -8.47
N ASP A 93 -12.69 -12.76 -9.30
CA ASP A 93 -13.39 -13.96 -8.85
C ASP A 93 -12.39 -14.95 -8.28
N ASP A 94 -12.87 -15.89 -7.46
CA ASP A 94 -12.05 -16.97 -6.93
C ASP A 94 -11.58 -17.90 -8.06
N VAL A 95 -10.43 -18.55 -7.84
CA VAL A 95 -9.93 -19.55 -8.78
C VAL A 95 -10.78 -20.82 -8.70
N THR A 96 -11.35 -21.20 -9.83
CA THR A 96 -12.12 -22.44 -9.99
C THR A 96 -11.32 -23.42 -10.82
N PHE A 97 -11.22 -24.65 -10.31
CA PHE A 97 -10.53 -25.74 -11.00
C PHE A 97 -11.51 -26.60 -11.78
N LEU A 98 -11.10 -27.00 -12.98
CA LEU A 98 -11.79 -28.01 -13.77
C LEU A 98 -11.38 -29.41 -13.29
N ALA A 99 -12.13 -30.41 -13.74
CA ALA A 99 -11.78 -31.81 -13.50
C ALA A 99 -10.37 -32.12 -14.02
N ALA A 100 -9.66 -32.98 -13.30
CA ALA A 100 -8.32 -33.44 -13.67
C ALA A 100 -8.35 -34.15 -15.04
N GLN A 101 -7.43 -33.78 -15.92
CA GLN A 101 -7.32 -34.32 -17.28
C GLN A 101 -5.98 -35.07 -17.42
N PRO A 102 -6.00 -36.38 -17.75
CA PRO A 102 -4.77 -37.11 -18.04
C PRO A 102 -4.20 -36.67 -19.39
N VAL A 103 -2.91 -36.34 -19.42
CA VAL A 103 -2.16 -35.98 -20.64
C VAL A 103 -0.87 -36.79 -20.66
N GLY A 104 -0.87 -37.92 -21.37
CA GLY A 104 0.23 -38.87 -21.35
C GLY A 104 0.37 -39.52 -19.97
N VAL A 105 1.51 -39.31 -19.32
CA VAL A 105 1.78 -39.76 -17.94
C VAL A 105 1.51 -38.69 -16.89
N ASP A 106 1.16 -37.46 -17.31
CA ASP A 106 0.90 -36.34 -16.42
C ASP A 106 -0.61 -36.17 -16.14
N ILE A 107 -0.93 -35.61 -14.97
CA ILE A 107 -2.28 -35.15 -14.64
C ILE A 107 -2.27 -33.63 -14.63
N LYS A 108 -3.06 -33.02 -15.50
CA LYS A 108 -3.24 -31.56 -15.55
C LYS A 108 -4.57 -31.19 -14.92
N VAL A 109 -4.56 -30.24 -13.99
CA VAL A 109 -5.77 -29.66 -13.38
C VAL A 109 -5.85 -28.20 -13.79
N PRO A 110 -6.61 -27.86 -14.86
CA PRO A 110 -6.71 -26.48 -15.31
C PRO A 110 -7.50 -25.66 -14.28
N GLY A 111 -7.03 -24.45 -13.98
CA GLY A 111 -7.75 -23.47 -13.17
C GLY A 111 -8.04 -22.20 -13.97
N HIS A 112 -9.19 -21.58 -13.72
CA HIS A 112 -9.54 -20.29 -14.29
C HIS A 112 -10.14 -19.35 -13.25
N TYR A 113 -10.02 -18.05 -13.48
CA TYR A 113 -10.67 -17.00 -12.71
C TYR A 113 -10.89 -15.79 -13.61
N LYS A 114 -11.85 -14.93 -13.25
CA LYS A 114 -12.09 -13.68 -13.95
C LYS A 114 -11.41 -12.54 -13.18
N TYR A 115 -10.71 -11.69 -13.92
CA TYR A 115 -9.99 -10.55 -13.37
C TYR A 115 -10.43 -9.25 -14.04
N GLN A 116 -10.79 -8.23 -13.24
CA GLN A 116 -11.16 -6.91 -13.74
C GLN A 116 -10.22 -5.79 -13.26
N GLY A 117 -9.20 -6.09 -12.47
CA GLY A 117 -8.29 -5.06 -11.98
C GLY A 117 -8.62 -4.54 -10.59
N VAL A 118 -7.94 -3.44 -10.26
CA VAL A 118 -8.22 -2.63 -9.07
C VAL A 118 -9.21 -1.55 -9.47
N TRP A 119 -10.34 -1.49 -8.79
CA TRP A 119 -11.32 -0.42 -8.93
C TRP A 119 -11.14 0.61 -7.82
N LEU A 120 -10.71 1.81 -8.20
CA LEU A 120 -10.71 2.98 -7.33
C LEU A 120 -12.08 3.66 -7.43
N LYS A 121 -12.91 3.49 -6.40
CA LYS A 121 -14.26 4.08 -6.33
C LYS A 121 -14.22 5.54 -5.90
N ARG A 122 -13.32 5.87 -4.97
CA ARG A 122 -13.12 7.20 -4.40
C ARG A 122 -11.72 7.70 -4.76
N VAL A 123 -11.62 8.62 -5.72
CA VAL A 123 -10.33 9.13 -6.23
C VAL A 123 -9.60 10.02 -5.21
N ASP A 124 -10.37 10.64 -4.32
CA ASP A 124 -9.91 11.40 -3.15
C ASP A 124 -9.28 10.53 -2.06
N SER A 125 -9.60 9.23 -2.01
CA SER A 125 -9.08 8.29 -1.00
C SER A 125 -7.66 7.77 -1.26
N LEU A 126 -7.01 8.19 -2.35
CA LEU A 126 -5.68 7.74 -2.75
C LEU A 126 -4.84 8.91 -3.26
N ARG A 127 -3.57 8.94 -2.85
CA ARG A 127 -2.55 9.84 -3.35
C ARG A 127 -1.25 9.07 -3.57
N TYR A 128 -0.44 9.56 -4.50
CA TYR A 128 0.92 9.09 -4.69
C TYR A 128 1.87 10.28 -4.74
N LEU A 129 3.11 10.05 -4.34
CA LEU A 129 4.17 11.03 -4.38
C LEU A 129 5.39 10.40 -5.03
N ASP A 130 5.94 11.10 -6.01
CA ASP A 130 7.25 10.78 -6.56
C ASP A 130 8.27 11.61 -5.78
N HIS A 131 9.27 10.94 -5.21
CA HIS A 131 10.36 11.62 -4.52
C HIS A 131 11.21 12.38 -5.56
N VAL A 132 11.79 13.53 -5.21
CA VAL A 132 12.69 14.30 -6.10
C VAL A 132 14.11 14.19 -5.58
#